data_AF-A0A7W4JTE2-F1
#
_entry.id   AF-A0A7W4JTE2-F1
#
_cell.length_a   1.000
_cell.length_b   1.000
_cell.length_c   1.000
_cell.angle_alpha   90.00
_cell.angle_beta   90.00
_cell.angle_gamma   90.00
#
_symmetry.space_group_name_H-M   'P 1'
#
loop_
_entity.id
_entity.type
_entity.pdbx_description
1 polymer ?
#
loop_
_entity_poly.entity_id
_entity_poly.type
_entity_poly.pdbx_seq_one_letter_code
_entity_poly.pdbx_strand_id
1 'polypeptide(L)' 'MTKMIDGVYAAYMTGANGQGFAMFVFQSGIIVGADPLGVLYDGEYLPGADSEPITGKVTVRVPPNGTVIQGVRRGRRG' A
#
# COMPACT_ATOMS: atom_id res chain seq x y z
N MET A 1 7.05 11.02 -23.65
CA MET A 1 5.92 10.09 -23.46
C MET A 1 5.32 10.35 -22.09
N THR A 2 4.03 10.68 -22.02
CA THR A 2 3.29 10.78 -20.77
C THR A 2 3.20 9.37 -20.17
N LYS A 3 3.72 9.16 -18.96
CA LYS A 3 3.51 7.88 -18.26
C LYS A 3 2.02 7.78 -17.92
N MET A 4 1.28 6.90 -18.60
CA MET A 4 -0.10 6.61 -18.23
C MET A 4 -0.13 5.87 -16.89
N ILE A 5 -1.22 6.08 -16.14
CA ILE A 5 -1.54 5.28 -14.95
C ILE A 5 -1.88 3.88 -15.43
N ASP A 6 -1.28 2.86 -14.82
CA ASP A 6 -1.51 1.46 -15.16
C ASP A 6 -2.84 0.97 -14.57
N GLY A 7 -3.19 1.48 -13.39
CA GLY A 7 -4.50 1.28 -12.81
C GLY A 7 -4.68 1.90 -11.43
N VAL A 8 -5.95 1.93 -11.01
CA VAL A 8 -6.38 2.33 -9.66
C VAL A 8 -7.18 1.18 -9.08
N TYR A 9 -6.78 0.70 -7.92
CA TYR A 9 -7.30 -0.53 -7.33
C TYR A 9 -7.73 -0.31 -5.88
N ALA A 10 -8.84 -0.92 -5.49
CA ALA A 10 -9.21 -1.08 -4.09
C ALA A 10 -8.64 -2.41 -3.58
N ALA A 11 -7.85 -2.36 -2.52
CA ALA A 11 -7.30 -3.54 -1.86
C ALA A 11 -8.08 -3.82 -0.58
N TYR A 12 -8.48 -5.08 -0.40
CA TYR A 12 -9.03 -5.61 0.84
C TYR A 12 -8.00 -6.55 1.44
N MET A 13 -7.57 -6.27 2.67
CA MET A 13 -6.40 -6.89 3.27
C MET A 13 -6.72 -7.42 4.67
N THR A 14 -6.22 -8.61 4.97
CA THR A 14 -6.28 -9.20 6.31
C THR A 14 -4.87 -9.38 6.83
N GLY A 15 -4.65 -8.99 8.09
CA GLY A 15 -3.41 -9.22 8.81
C GLY A 15 -3.67 -9.89 10.17
N ALA A 16 -2.60 -10.14 10.93
CA ALA A 16 -2.70 -10.84 12.21
C ALA A 16 -3.64 -10.16 13.23
N ASN A 17 -3.76 -8.82 13.17
CA ASN A 17 -4.53 -8.03 14.15
C ASN A 17 -5.78 -7.38 13.53
N GLY A 18 -6.29 -7.90 12.41
CA GLY A 18 -7.57 -7.48 11.86
C GLY A 18 -7.59 -7.38 10.34
N GLN A 19 -8.53 -6.59 9.85
CA GLN A 19 -8.77 -6.37 8.42
C GLN A 19 -8.80 -4.89 8.11
N GLY A 20 -8.50 -4.53 6.87
CA GLY A 20 -8.50 -3.16 6.40
C GLY A 20 -8.67 -3.08 4.89
N PHE A 21 -8.81 -1.86 4.40
CA PHE A 21 -8.86 -1.60 2.97
C PHE A 21 -8.09 -0.32 2.65
N ALA A 22 -7.53 -0.27 1.45
CA ALA A 22 -6.78 0.89 0.94
C ALA A 22 -7.05 1.05 -0.55
N MET A 23 -6.77 2.24 -1.07
CA MET A 23 -6.70 2.48 -2.50
C MET A 23 -5.24 2.57 -2.92
N PHE A 24 -4.90 1.94 -4.05
CA PHE A 24 -3.58 1.97 -4.65
C PHE A 24 -3.64 2.48 -6.08
N VAL A 25 -2.64 3.28 -6.46
CA VAL A 25 -2.38 3.72 -7.83
C VAL A 25 -1.06 3.11 -8.27
N PHE A 26 -1.08 2.45 -9.43
CA PHE A 26 0.09 1.87 -10.07
C PHE A 26 0.46 2.69 -11.29
N GLN A 27 1.73 3.07 -11.39
CA GLN A 27 2.21 3.85 -12.52
C GLN A 27 3.70 3.55 -12.78
N SER A 28 3.96 2.80 -13.85
CA SER A 28 5.29 2.60 -14.42
C SER A 28 6.34 2.16 -13.39
N GLY A 29 6.01 1.13 -12.61
CA GLY A 29 6.88 0.57 -11.56
C GLY A 29 6.76 1.27 -10.20
N ILE A 30 5.96 2.32 -10.07
CA ILE A 30 5.67 2.99 -8.79
C ILE A 30 4.29 2.57 -8.27
N ILE A 31 4.21 2.28 -6.98
CA ILE A 31 2.97 2.04 -6.26
C ILE A 31 2.82 3.06 -5.12
N VAL A 32 1.72 3.80 -5.14
CA VAL A 32 1.34 4.69 -4.04
C VAL A 32 -0.08 4.38 -3.59
N GLY A 33 -0.41 4.69 -2.35
CA GLY A 33 -1.75 4.43 -1.84
C GLY A 33 -2.05 5.12 -0.52
N ALA A 34 -3.32 5.06 -0.15
CA ALA A 34 -3.79 5.55 1.14
C ALA A 34 -4.98 4.73 1.65
N ASP A 35 -5.13 4.67 2.97
CA ASP A 35 -6.33 4.17 3.63
C ASP A 35 -7.13 5.30 4.33
N PRO A 36 -8.38 5.06 4.73
CA PRO A 36 -9.21 6.07 5.41
C PRO A 36 -8.69 6.49 6.80
N LEU A 37 -7.77 5.74 7.40
CA LEU A 37 -7.15 6.07 8.67
C LEU A 37 -5.90 6.95 8.49
N GLY A 38 -5.56 7.31 7.26
CA GLY A 38 -4.43 8.16 6.92
C GLY A 38 -3.10 7.42 6.82
N VAL A 39 -3.11 6.08 6.74
CA VAL A 39 -1.91 5.31 6.41
C VAL A 39 -1.55 5.58 4.95
N LEU A 40 -0.29 5.92 4.71
CA LEU A 40 0.25 6.18 3.39
C LEU A 40 1.18 5.05 2.97
N TYR A 41 1.08 4.68 1.70
CA TYR A 41 1.90 3.67 1.05
C TYR A 41 2.69 4.31 -0.07
N ASP A 42 3.99 4.06 -0.11
CA ASP A 42 4.90 4.62 -1.11
C ASP A 42 5.99 3.61 -1.42
N GLY A 43 6.10 3.17 -2.67
CA GLY A 43 7.00 2.11 -3.04
C GLY A 43 7.14 1.86 -4.53
N GLU A 44 7.83 0.75 -4.81
CA GLU A 44 8.14 0.29 -6.15
C GLU A 44 7.65 -1.14 -6.34
N TYR A 45 7.28 -1.50 -7.56
CA TYR A 45 6.93 -2.86 -7.95
C TYR A 45 7.57 -3.25 -9.27
N LEU A 46 7.81 -4.54 -9.45
CA LEU A 46 8.20 -5.13 -10.71
C LEU A 46 6.93 -5.60 -11.43
N PRO A 47 6.64 -5.07 -12.63
CA PRO A 47 5.53 -5.57 -13.43
C PRO A 47 5.71 -7.05 -13.71
N GLY A 48 4.69 -7.86 -13.42
CA GLY A 48 4.60 -9.25 -13.83
C GLY A 48 4.07 -9.37 -15.26
N ALA A 49 4.22 -10.54 -15.88
CA ALA A 49 3.42 -10.87 -17.05
C ALA A 49 1.93 -10.89 -16.66
N ASP A 50 1.02 -10.80 -17.65
CA ASP A 50 -0.41 -10.86 -17.39
C ASP A 50 -0.74 -12.09 -16.52
N SER A 51 -1.54 -11.89 -15.47
CA SER A 51 -1.91 -12.87 -14.43
C SER A 51 -0.82 -13.36 -13.46
N GLU A 52 0.44 -12.92 -13.57
CA GLU A 52 1.47 -13.25 -12.59
C GLU A 52 1.42 -12.33 -11.35
N PRO A 53 1.75 -12.84 -10.16
CA PRO A 53 1.91 -12.02 -8.97
C PRO A 53 2.97 -10.93 -9.19
N ILE A 54 2.63 -9.70 -8.88
CA ILE A 54 3.61 -8.62 -8.82
C ILE A 54 4.39 -8.68 -7.50
N THR A 55 5.68 -8.36 -7.56
CA THR A 55 6.52 -8.24 -6.37
C THR A 55 6.94 -6.79 -6.21
N GLY A 56 6.88 -6.25 -4.99
CA GLY A 56 7.25 -4.87 -4.72
C GLY A 56 7.67 -4.64 -3.28
N LYS A 57 8.28 -3.49 -3.04
CA LYS A 57 8.67 -3.01 -1.72
C LYS A 57 7.96 -1.70 -1.44
N VAL A 58 7.22 -1.66 -0.34
CA VAL A 58 6.40 -0.52 0.04
C VAL A 58 6.82 -0.01 1.42
N THR A 59 7.05 1.29 1.52
CA THR A 59 7.16 2.00 2.79
C THR A 59 5.76 2.35 3.28
N VAL A 60 5.44 1.93 4.49
CA VAL A 60 4.15 2.21 5.13
C VAL A 60 4.34 3.30 6.19
N ARG A 61 3.69 4.44 6.01
CA ARG A 61 3.71 5.55 6.97
C ARG A 61 2.36 5.62 7.66
N VAL A 62 2.37 5.33 8.96
CA VAL A 62 1.17 5.25 9.78
C VAL A 62 1.08 6.52 10.64
N PRO A 63 -0.05 7.22 10.75
CA PRO A 63 -0.16 8.36 11.67
C PRO A 63 0.19 8.00 13.12
N PRO A 64 0.56 8.99 13.97
CA PRO A 64 0.76 8.74 15.40
C PRO A 64 -0.46 8.05 16.02
N ASN A 65 -0.22 7.04 16.86
CA ASN A 65 -1.25 6.21 17.48
C ASN A 65 -2.13 5.40 16.49
N GLY A 66 -1.75 5.34 15.21
CA GLY A 66 -2.46 4.52 14.23
C GLY A 66 -2.32 3.02 14.54
N THR A 67 -3.40 2.29 14.31
CA THR A 67 -3.41 0.83 14.40
C THR A 67 -3.17 0.25 13.00
N VAL A 68 -2.35 -0.79 12.92
CA VAL A 68 -2.09 -1.48 11.64
C VAL A 68 -2.49 -2.95 11.74
N ILE A 69 -2.95 -3.50 10.62
CA ILE A 69 -3.44 -4.88 10.53
C ILE A 69 -2.30 -5.90 10.65
N GLN A 70 -1.06 -5.52 10.33
CA GLN A 70 0.15 -6.36 10.43
C GLN A 70 0.51 -6.70 11.89
N GLY A 71 -0.12 -6.02 12.85
CA GLY A 71 0.02 -6.29 14.28
C GLY A 71 1.21 -5.63 14.97
N VAL A 72 1.92 -4.75 14.27
CA VAL A 72 2.93 -3.85 14.86
C VAL A 72 2.26 -2.58 15.35
N ARG A 73 2.48 -2.14 16.59
CA ARG A 73 1.99 -0.83 17.04
C ARG A 73 3.03 0.25 16.78
N ARG A 74 2.65 1.35 16.12
CA ARG A 74 3.52 2.53 16.02
C ARG A 74 3.52 3.28 17.36
N GLY A 75 4.72 3.52 17.91
CA GLY A 75 4.88 4.22 19.19
C GLY A 75 4.59 5.72 19.10
N ARG A 76 4.39 6.37 20.26
CA ARG A 76 4.02 7.80 20.39
C ARG A 76 5.04 8.79 19.79
N ARG A 77 6.25 8.34 19.42
CA ARG A 77 7.34 9.20 18.90
C ARG A 77 7.82 8.87 17.49
N GLY A 78 7.11 8.01 16.78
CA GLY A 78 7.35 7.75 15.36
C GLY A 78 8.11 6.48 15.05
#